data_AF-A0A6A3E123-F1
#
_entry.id   AF-A0A6A3E123-F1
#
_cell.length_a   1.000
_cell.length_b   1.000
_cell.length_c   1.000
_cell.angle_alpha   90.00
_cell.angle_beta   90.00
_cell.angle_gamma   90.00
#
_symmetry.space_group_name_H-M   'P 1'
#
loop_
_entity.id
_entity.type
_entity.pdbx_description
1 polymer ?
#
loop_
_entity_poly.entity_id
_entity_poly.type
_entity_poly.pdbx_seq_one_letter_code
_entity_poly.pdbx_strand_id
1 'polypeptide(L)' 'MYYRVRWLGFPPAEDTWELRERLMEDIPDVVKEYEATLALISDDSDSEDDHDLVSAIAHEYPR' A
#
# COMPACT_ATOMS: atom_id res chain seq x y z
N MET A 1 -0.64 -16.86 -4.41
CA MET A 1 -1.03 -15.53 -3.90
C MET A 1 -2.54 -15.53 -3.77
N TYR A 2 -3.05 -15.02 -2.64
CA TYR A 2 -4.49 -14.98 -2.35
C TYR A 2 -4.92 -13.54 -2.20
N TYR A 3 -6.10 -13.20 -2.69
CA TYR A 3 -6.71 -11.89 -2.53
C TYR A 3 -7.96 -12.01 -1.68
N ARG A 4 -8.17 -11.03 -0.80
CA ARG A 4 -9.38 -10.94 0.00
C ARG A 4 -10.45 -10.20 -0.80
N VAL A 5 -11.53 -10.89 -1.15
CA VAL A 5 -12.61 -10.36 -1.97
C VAL A 5 -13.73 -9.84 -1.07
N ARG A 6 -14.16 -8.60 -1.32
CA ARG A 6 -15.32 -7.96 -0.68
C ARG A 6 -16.54 -8.14 -1.59
N TRP A 7 -17.45 -9.02 -1.19
CA TRP A 7 -18.66 -9.30 -1.98
C TRP A 7 -19.67 -8.16 -1.87
N LEU A 8 -20.22 -7.71 -3.02
CA LEU A 8 -21.20 -6.63 -3.04
C LEU A 8 -22.48 -7.07 -2.32
N GLY A 9 -22.93 -6.26 -1.36
CA GLY A 9 -24.14 -6.56 -0.56
C GLY A 9 -23.87 -7.43 0.67
N PHE A 10 -22.64 -7.88 0.89
CA PHE A 10 -22.25 -8.62 2.08
C PHE A 10 -21.33 -7.80 3.00
N PRO A 11 -21.40 -8.00 4.33
CA PRO A 11 -20.52 -7.35 5.29
C PRO A 11 -19.07 -7.82 5.13
N PRO A 12 -18.08 -7.02 5.61
CA PRO A 12 -16.66 -7.37 5.55
C PRO A 12 -16.27 -8.65 6.32
N ALA A 13 -17.18 -9.15 7.17
CA ALA A 13 -17.02 -10.42 7.86
C ALA A 13 -17.17 -11.64 6.93
N GLU A 14 -17.89 -11.47 5.81
CA GLU A 14 -18.11 -12.51 4.79
C GLU A 14 -17.09 -12.43 3.65
N ASP A 15 -16.06 -11.60 3.80
CA ASP A 15 -14.95 -11.58 2.86
C ASP A 15 -14.29 -12.95 2.78
N THR A 16 -14.04 -13.42 1.55
CA THR A 16 -13.36 -14.69 1.32
C THR A 16 -11.95 -14.46 0.78
N TRP A 17 -11.07 -15.43 1.02
CA TRP A 17 -9.72 -15.44 0.47
C TRP A 17 -9.72 -16.32 -0.79
N GLU A 18 -9.69 -15.67 -1.95
CA GLU A 18 -9.71 -16.35 -3.24
C GLU A 18 -8.32 -16.43 -3.85
N LEU A 19 -8.09 -17.45 -4.68
CA LEU A 19 -6.81 -17.63 -5.38
C LEU A 19 -6.68 -16.60 -6.51
N ARG A 20 -5.50 -16.00 -6.68
CA ARG A 20 -5.25 -15.03 -7.77
C ARG A 20 -5.62 -15.60 -9.15
N GLU A 21 -5.31 -16.88 -9.38
CA GLU A 21 -5.50 -17.53 -10.69
C GLU A 21 -6.98 -17.66 -11.02
N ARG A 22 -7.80 -17.97 -10.02
CA ARG A 22 -9.26 -18.08 -10.16
C ARG A 22 -9.90 -16.72 -10.42
N LEU A 23 -9.45 -15.67 -9.73
CA LEU A 23 -9.92 -14.30 -9.98
C LEU A 23 -9.44 -13.76 -11.33
N MET A 24 -8.25 -14.13 -11.79
CA MET A 24 -7.77 -13.78 -13.13
C MET A 24 -8.58 -14.45 -14.24
N GLU A 25 -9.15 -15.63 -14.01
CA GLU A 25 -10.03 -16.30 -14.97
C GLU A 25 -11.43 -15.65 -15.00
N ASP A 26 -12.01 -15.36 -13.83
CA ASP A 26 -13.38 -14.87 -13.70
C ASP A 26 -13.49 -13.35 -13.92
N ILE A 27 -12.56 -12.56 -13.34
CA ILE A 27 -12.57 -11.09 -13.31
C ILE A 27 -11.16 -10.47 -13.51
N PRO A 28 -10.50 -10.70 -14.66
CA PRO A 28 -9.13 -10.25 -14.90
C PRO A 28 -8.94 -8.73 -14.80
N ASP A 29 -9.95 -7.93 -15.17
CA ASP A 29 -9.86 -6.46 -15.15
C ASP A 29 -9.64 -5.92 -13.73
N VAL A 30 -10.40 -6.42 -12.75
CA VAL A 30 -10.30 -5.98 -11.35
C VAL A 30 -8.94 -6.34 -10.76
N VAL A 31 -8.45 -7.56 -11.04
CA VAL A 31 -7.14 -8.02 -10.54
C VAL A 31 -6.03 -7.17 -11.14
N LYS A 32 -6.08 -6.88 -12.45
CA LYS A 32 -5.07 -6.04 -13.13
C LYS A 32 -5.03 -4.62 -12.58
N GLU A 33 -6.19 -3.99 -12.35
CA GLU A 33 -6.25 -2.64 -11.79
C GLU A 33 -5.66 -2.58 -10.38
N TYR A 34 -5.98 -3.58 -9.55
CA TYR A 34 -5.42 -3.69 -8.20
C TYR A 34 -3.90 -3.90 -8.23
N GLU A 35 -3.39 -4.81 -9.07
CA GLU A 35 -1.96 -5.05 -9.21
C GLU A 35 -1.22 -3.84 -9.80
N ALA A 36 -1.82 -3.12 -10.75
CA ALA A 36 -1.24 -1.88 -11.29
C ALA A 36 -1.13 -0.80 -10.21
N THR A 37 -2.16 -0.66 -9.37
CA THR A 37 -2.14 0.30 -8.25
C THR A 37 -1.08 -0.08 -7.22
N LEU A 38 -0.95 -1.37 -6.88
CA LEU A 38 0.13 -1.85 -5.99
C LEU A 38 1.53 -1.57 -6.54
N ALA A 39 1.73 -1.73 -7.85
CA ALA A 39 3.00 -1.42 -8.49
C ALA A 39 3.33 0.08 -8.40
N LEU A 40 2.33 0.95 -8.57
CA LEU A 40 2.49 2.40 -8.40
C LEU A 40 2.81 2.80 -6.96
N ILE A 41 2.14 2.19 -5.98
CA ILE A 41 2.36 2.49 -4.55
C ILE A 41 3.77 2.07 -4.11
N SER A 42 4.32 1.00 -4.70
CA SER A 42 5.64 0.48 -4.33
C SER A 42 6.81 1.34 -4.84
N ASP A 43 6.59 2.19 -5.84
CA ASP A 43 7.62 3.04 -6.46
C ASP A 43 7.89 4.33 -5.65
N ASP A 44 6.92 4.79 -4.85
CA ASP A 44 6.99 6.09 -4.15
C ASP A 44 7.60 6.00 -2.73
N SER A 45 7.82 4.79 -2.21
CA SER A 45 8.31 4.55 -0.84
C SER A 45 9.84 4.38 -0.77
N ASP A 46 10.60 5.07 -1.61
CA ASP A 46 12.08 5.17 -1.57
C ASP A 46 12.51 6.62 -1.82
N SER A 47 11.91 7.57 -1.10
CA SER A 47 12.53 8.89 -0.90
C SER A 47 13.01 8.94 0.53
N GLU A 48 14.32 8.73 0.68
CA GLU A 48 15.09 8.88 1.91
C GLU A 48 14.88 10.31 2.46
N ASP A 49 14.07 10.44 3.50
CA ASP A 49 13.99 11.61 4.36
C ASP A 49 15.33 11.78 5.13
N ASP A 50 16.37 12.22 4.44
CA ASP A 50 17.60 12.78 5.03
C ASP A 50 17.36 14.25 5.40
N HIS A 51 16.46 14.50 6.35
CA HIS A 51 16.41 15.78 7.05
C HIS A 51 17.29 15.71 8.30
N ASP A 52 18.59 15.92 8.10
CA ASP A 52 19.53 16.32 9.16
C ASP A 52 19.07 17.66 9.77
N LEU A 53 18.30 17.57 10.86
CA LEU A 53 17.86 18.71 11.67
C LEU A 53 18.60 18.70 13.01
N VAL A 54 19.94 18.69 13.00
CA VAL A 54 20.73 18.93 14.22
C VAL A 54 21.98 19.74 13.90
N SER A 55 21.91 21.08 13.92
CA SER A 55 23.00 21.98 14.42
C SER A 55 22.72 23.49 14.25
N ALA A 56 21.64 24.04 14.83
CA ALA A 56 21.51 25.51 14.87
C ALA A 56 21.05 26.13 16.20
N ILE A 57 20.58 25.36 17.19
CA ILE A 57 19.93 25.96 18.38
C ILE A 57 20.66 25.68 19.71
N ALA A 58 21.89 25.14 19.68
CA ALA A 58 22.62 24.78 20.90
C ALA A 58 23.87 25.63 21.19
N HIS A 59 24.05 26.79 20.54
CA HIS A 59 25.22 27.64 20.80
C HIS A 59 24.87 29.14 20.87
N GLU A 60 23.86 29.50 21.65
CA GLU A 60 23.87 30.82 22.29
C GLU A 60 23.07 30.81 23.61
N TYR A 61 23.67 30.22 24.65
CA TYR A 61 23.40 30.66 26.01
C TYR A 61 24.61 31.48 26.47
N PRO A 62 24.53 32.82 26.50
CA PRO A 62 25.57 33.63 27.11
C PRO A 62 25.67 33.34 28.61
N ARG A 63 26.90 33.38 29.11
CA ARG A 63 27.36 32.95 30.44
C ARG A 63 26.98 33.97 31.51
#